data_AF-A0A944GI81-F1
#
_entry.id   AF-A0A944GI81-F1
#
_cell.length_a   1.000
_cell.length_b   1.000
_cell.length_c   1.000
_cell.angle_alpha   90.00
_cell.angle_beta   90.00
_cell.angle_gamma   90.00
#
_symmetry.space_group_name_H-M   'P 1'
#
loop_
_entity.id
_entity.type
_entity.pdbx_description
1 polymer ?
#
loop_
_entity_poly.entity_id
_entity_poly.type
_entity_poly.pdbx_seq_one_letter_code
_entity_poly.pdbx_strand_id
1 'polypeptide(L)'
;TPSTSTGTAETKILREVELEYIDRTMAVGIIDSFPYEVTVYGPEKMTKKLWLMGTESEVNKAESKIKEFDTESYADSMKLENTFFVYDLQNCTAQEMLDRLANINLENVTFKTNAYPTISKALIVYCDYAKQEQVKSLLDAMDMASTEEVLNRAVEVTANEAVARNRIAGLMSVHPEIPTMDQFTFVTADSKTGSGSACTTYVKATPEMADYIKGLLTELDSAA
;
A
#
# COMPACT_ATOMS: atom_id res chain seq x y z
N THR A 1 -7.45 71.00 22.09
CA THR A 1 -6.28 70.15 22.44
C THR A 1 -6.45 68.83 21.74
N PRO A 2 -5.56 68.43 20.80
CA PRO A 2 -5.58 67.08 20.27
C PRO A 2 -4.88 66.15 21.27
N SER A 3 -5.58 65.12 21.74
CA SER A 3 -4.97 64.01 22.48
C SER A 3 -4.12 63.20 21.51
N THR A 4 -2.80 63.30 21.66
CA THR A 4 -1.87 62.34 21.08
C THR A 4 -2.01 61.05 21.86
N SER A 5 -2.70 60.06 21.27
CA SER A 5 -2.63 58.67 21.68
C SER A 5 -1.19 58.18 21.46
N THR A 6 -0.35 58.23 22.49
CA THR A 6 0.88 57.44 22.54
C THR A 6 0.47 55.99 22.78
N GLY A 7 0.19 55.26 21.70
CA GLY A 7 0.14 53.81 21.75
C GLY A 7 1.52 53.31 22.18
N THR A 8 1.61 52.76 23.38
CA THR A 8 2.81 52.07 23.85
C THR A 8 3.01 50.87 22.93
N ALA A 9 3.98 50.94 22.03
CA ALA A 9 4.36 49.77 21.25
C ALA A 9 4.78 48.67 22.24
N GLU A 10 4.05 47.54 22.25
CA GLU A 10 4.42 46.44 23.13
C GLU A 10 5.85 45.98 22.81
N THR A 11 6.67 45.92 23.85
CA THR A 11 8.08 45.56 23.73
C THR A 11 8.19 44.15 23.15
N LYS A 12 8.82 44.06 21.97
CA LYS A 12 9.14 42.76 21.38
C LYS A 12 10.36 42.15 22.04
N ILE A 13 10.31 40.85 22.28
CA ILE A 13 11.44 40.05 22.77
C ILE A 13 11.92 39.11 21.67
N LEU A 14 13.17 38.68 21.76
CA LEU A 14 13.73 37.59 20.96
C LEU A 14 14.10 36.45 21.90
N ARG A 15 13.56 35.25 21.69
CA ARG A 15 13.84 34.07 22.53
C ARG A 15 14.34 32.90 21.71
N GLU A 16 15.41 32.26 22.19
CA GLU A 16 15.89 30.98 21.66
C GLU A 16 14.99 29.85 22.15
N VAL A 17 14.57 28.98 21.23
CA VAL A 17 13.86 27.74 21.52
C VAL A 17 14.70 26.57 21.01
N GLU A 18 15.05 25.66 21.90
CA GLU A 18 15.77 24.42 21.58
C GLU A 18 14.79 23.27 21.39
N LEU A 19 15.00 22.46 20.35
CA LEU A 19 14.14 21.34 19.96
C LEU A 19 14.83 20.01 20.26
N GLU A 20 14.10 19.06 20.84
CA GLU A 20 14.64 17.74 21.19
C GLU A 20 14.37 16.72 20.06
N TYR A 21 13.11 16.50 19.72
CA TYR A 21 12.66 15.45 18.80
C TYR A 21 12.40 16.00 17.39
N ILE A 22 11.67 17.09 17.27
CA ILE A 22 11.30 17.68 15.97
C ILE A 22 12.44 18.53 15.39
N ASP A 23 12.34 18.90 14.11
CA ASP A 23 13.25 19.86 13.48
C ASP A 23 12.62 21.24 13.31
N ARG A 24 13.44 22.23 12.93
CA ARG A 24 13.03 23.62 12.71
C ARG A 24 11.91 23.75 11.69
N THR A 25 11.91 22.92 10.64
CA THR A 25 10.88 22.96 9.60
C THR A 25 9.53 22.56 10.18
N MET A 26 9.49 21.49 10.97
CA MET A 26 8.29 21.06 11.68
C MET A 26 7.82 22.12 12.69
N ALA A 27 8.74 22.71 13.46
CA ALA A 27 8.40 23.77 14.42
C ALA A 27 7.79 25.01 13.75
N VAL A 28 8.31 25.41 12.57
CA VAL A 28 7.73 26.48 11.76
C VAL A 28 6.33 26.11 11.27
N GLY A 29 6.15 24.88 10.75
CA GLY A 29 4.83 24.39 10.32
C GLY A 29 3.79 24.38 11.44
N ILE A 30 4.20 24.05 12.68
CA ILE A 30 3.34 24.17 13.86
C ILE A 30 2.96 25.63 14.09
N ILE A 31 3.92 26.57 14.12
CA ILE A 31 3.65 28.00 14.33
C ILE A 31 2.67 28.54 13.28
N ASP A 32 2.92 28.25 12.00
CA ASP A 32 2.12 28.75 10.88
C ASP A 32 0.68 28.19 10.88
N SER A 33 0.45 27.07 11.57
CA SER A 33 -0.87 26.46 11.74
C SER A 33 -1.75 27.18 12.77
N PHE A 34 -1.19 28.14 13.53
CA PHE A 34 -1.90 28.92 14.53
C PHE A 34 -1.72 30.42 14.28
N PRO A 35 -2.68 31.28 14.69
CA PRO A 35 -2.61 32.72 14.44
C PRO A 35 -1.70 33.43 15.46
N TYR A 36 -0.45 32.99 15.60
CA TYR A 36 0.54 33.61 16.50
C TYR A 36 1.24 34.78 15.81
N GLU A 37 1.36 35.92 16.50
CA GLU A 37 2.04 37.11 15.97
C GLU A 37 3.55 37.08 16.28
N VAL A 38 4.24 36.03 15.80
CA VAL A 38 5.68 35.85 15.97
C VAL A 38 6.40 35.79 14.63
N THR A 39 7.65 36.25 14.60
CA THR A 39 8.56 36.09 13.47
C THR A 39 9.65 35.10 13.84
N VAL A 40 9.88 34.09 12.98
CA VAL A 40 10.90 33.06 13.21
C VAL A 40 12.23 33.46 12.58
N TYR A 41 13.30 33.38 13.35
CA TYR A 41 14.68 33.62 12.94
C TYR A 41 15.56 32.38 13.17
N GLY A 42 16.73 32.38 12.54
CA GLY A 42 17.77 31.37 12.73
C GLY A 42 18.39 30.90 11.40
N PRO A 43 19.65 30.43 11.40
CA PRO A 43 20.26 29.84 10.21
C PRO A 43 19.53 28.56 9.78
N GLU A 44 19.26 28.39 8.48
CA GLU A 44 18.54 27.21 7.96
C GLU A 44 19.21 25.87 8.31
N LYS A 45 20.55 25.86 8.37
CA LYS A 45 21.32 24.65 8.71
C LYS A 45 21.23 24.26 10.18
N MET A 46 20.72 25.13 11.04
CA MET A 46 20.55 24.85 12.47
C MET A 46 19.14 24.30 12.69
N THR A 47 19.02 22.97 12.61
CA THR A 47 17.71 22.30 12.58
C THR A 47 17.11 22.07 13.96
N LYS A 48 17.89 22.22 15.04
CA LYS A 48 17.43 21.96 16.42
C LYS A 48 17.26 23.22 17.27
N LYS A 49 17.37 24.40 16.66
CA LYS A 49 17.16 25.68 17.33
C LYS A 49 16.46 26.66 16.41
N LEU A 50 15.63 27.51 16.98
CA LEU A 50 15.03 28.66 16.32
C LEU A 50 14.90 29.83 17.30
N TRP A 51 14.74 31.03 16.77
CA TRP A 51 14.47 32.22 17.57
C TRP A 51 13.11 32.80 17.23
N LEU A 52 12.30 33.06 18.25
CA LEU A 52 10.98 33.67 18.11
C LEU A 52 11.05 35.13 18.50
N MET A 53 10.61 36.02 17.61
CA MET A 53 10.48 37.44 17.88
C MET A 53 9.00 37.85 17.90
N GLY A 54 8.53 38.41 19.00
CA GLY A 54 7.15 38.84 19.16
C GLY A 54 6.94 39.52 20.50
N THR A 55 5.69 39.80 20.86
CA THR A 55 5.38 40.21 22.24
C THR A 55 5.63 39.03 23.18
N GLU A 56 5.89 39.30 24.46
CA GLU A 56 6.17 38.23 25.42
C GLU A 56 5.02 37.21 25.50
N SER A 57 3.77 37.67 25.41
CA SER A 57 2.59 36.80 25.39
C SER A 57 2.58 35.86 24.18
N GLU A 58 2.85 36.39 22.99
CA GLU A 58 2.82 35.62 21.73
C GLU A 58 3.99 34.63 21.66
N VAL A 59 5.19 35.05 22.07
CA VAL A 59 6.35 34.16 22.16
C VAL A 59 6.11 33.02 23.15
N ASN A 60 5.52 33.30 24.32
CA ASN A 60 5.17 32.27 25.30
C ASN A 60 4.17 31.25 24.74
N LYS A 61 3.14 31.70 24.00
CA LYS A 61 2.14 30.81 23.39
C LYS A 61 2.78 29.92 22.31
N ALA A 62 3.56 30.53 21.41
CA ALA A 62 4.22 29.82 20.32
C ALA A 62 5.23 28.78 20.85
N GLU A 63 6.09 29.16 21.81
CA GLU A 63 7.04 28.25 22.43
C GLU A 63 6.34 27.08 23.15
N SER A 64 5.30 27.38 23.94
CA SER A 64 4.55 26.34 24.65
C SER A 64 3.91 25.34 23.68
N LYS A 65 3.37 25.83 22.55
CA LYS A 65 2.78 24.98 21.52
C LYS A 65 3.84 24.15 20.80
N ILE A 66 5.00 24.70 20.48
CA ILE A 66 6.13 23.93 19.93
C ILE A 66 6.49 22.79 20.89
N LYS A 67 6.61 23.08 22.18
CA LYS A 67 7.00 22.09 23.19
C LYS A 67 5.97 20.98 23.41
N GLU A 68 4.69 21.26 23.19
CA GLU A 68 3.62 20.25 23.21
C GLU A 68 3.78 19.21 22.08
N PHE A 69 4.29 19.64 20.93
CA PHE A 69 4.48 18.78 19.75
C PHE A 69 5.92 18.27 19.59
N ASP A 70 6.90 18.83 20.31
CA ASP A 70 8.28 18.37 20.36
C ASP A 70 8.38 17.04 21.14
N THR A 71 7.84 15.98 20.56
CA THR A 71 7.78 14.62 21.10
C THR A 71 8.29 13.62 20.08
N GLU A 72 8.83 12.49 20.54
CA GLU A 72 9.30 11.42 19.65
C GLU A 72 8.18 10.91 18.74
N SER A 73 6.99 10.69 19.29
CA SER A 73 5.81 10.21 18.56
C SER A 73 5.41 11.14 17.41
N TYR A 74 5.40 12.45 17.63
CA TYR A 74 5.08 13.41 16.56
C TYR A 74 6.23 13.56 15.56
N ALA A 75 7.49 13.54 16.01
CA ALA A 75 8.61 13.53 15.08
C ALA A 75 8.60 12.30 14.17
N ASP A 76 8.26 11.13 14.71
CA ASP A 76 8.18 9.88 13.96
C ASP A 76 6.99 9.83 13.01
N SER A 77 5.84 10.41 13.38
CA SER A 77 4.70 10.53 12.46
C SER A 77 5.00 11.41 11.24
N MET A 78 5.93 12.37 11.38
CA MET A 78 6.36 13.28 10.33
C MET A 78 7.58 12.75 9.53
N LYS A 79 8.38 11.81 10.08
CA LYS A 79 9.51 11.17 9.38
C LYS A 79 9.10 10.29 8.20
N LEU A 80 7.84 9.85 8.16
CA LEU A 80 7.28 9.04 7.08
C LEU A 80 6.08 9.73 6.44
N GLU A 81 6.23 10.99 6.03
CA GLU A 81 5.22 11.62 5.15
C GLU A 81 4.89 10.72 3.96
N ASN A 82 5.85 9.91 3.49
CA ASN A 82 5.63 8.81 2.55
C ASN A 82 6.34 7.54 3.03
N THR A 83 5.64 6.42 3.03
CA THR A 83 6.14 5.07 3.28
C THR A 83 6.01 4.23 2.01
N PHE A 84 6.65 3.06 1.99
CA PHE A 84 6.33 2.03 1.02
C PHE A 84 6.21 0.66 1.68
N PHE A 85 5.38 -0.20 1.12
CA PHE A 85 5.30 -1.60 1.50
C PHE A 85 5.05 -2.48 0.29
N VAL A 86 5.39 -3.76 0.42
CA VAL A 86 5.02 -4.80 -0.55
C VAL A 86 3.77 -5.48 -0.03
N TYR A 87 2.77 -5.62 -0.91
CA TYR A 87 1.55 -6.35 -0.66
C TYR A 87 1.55 -7.63 -1.52
N ASP A 88 1.38 -8.78 -0.88
CA ASP A 88 1.35 -10.09 -1.52
C ASP A 88 -0.10 -10.51 -1.84
N LEU A 89 -0.46 -10.38 -3.11
CA LEU A 89 -1.76 -10.79 -3.67
C LEU A 89 -1.89 -12.32 -3.64
N GLN A 90 -3.02 -12.81 -3.17
CA GLN A 90 -3.34 -14.23 -3.13
C GLN A 90 -4.12 -14.63 -4.38
N ASN A 91 -5.17 -13.89 -4.74
CA ASN A 91 -6.16 -14.37 -5.71
C ASN A 91 -5.94 -13.78 -7.11
N CYS A 92 -5.58 -12.51 -7.22
CA CYS A 92 -5.35 -11.86 -8.52
C CYS A 92 -3.87 -11.64 -8.84
N THR A 93 -3.53 -11.38 -10.11
CA THR A 93 -2.18 -10.96 -10.52
C THR A 93 -1.98 -9.46 -10.27
N ALA A 94 -0.73 -9.01 -10.23
CA ALA A 94 -0.43 -7.60 -10.05
C ALA A 94 -1.01 -6.73 -11.18
N GLN A 95 -1.04 -7.25 -12.42
CA GLN A 95 -1.72 -6.56 -13.53
C GLN A 95 -3.22 -6.41 -13.27
N GLU A 96 -3.89 -7.49 -12.89
CA GLU A 96 -5.33 -7.47 -12.58
C GLU A 96 -5.64 -6.47 -11.46
N MET A 97 -4.82 -6.43 -10.40
CA MET A 97 -4.98 -5.46 -9.31
C MET A 97 -4.77 -4.02 -9.81
N LEU A 98 -3.74 -3.76 -10.62
CA LEU A 98 -3.50 -2.43 -11.20
C LEU A 98 -4.67 -1.98 -12.08
N ASP A 99 -5.25 -2.86 -12.88
CA ASP A 99 -6.39 -2.56 -13.74
C ASP A 99 -7.65 -2.23 -12.90
N ARG A 100 -7.86 -2.94 -11.77
CA ARG A 100 -8.93 -2.61 -10.82
C ARG A 100 -8.70 -1.24 -10.17
N LEU A 101 -7.46 -0.95 -9.75
CA LEU A 101 -7.07 0.31 -9.12
C LEU A 101 -7.12 1.51 -10.07
N ALA A 102 -7.00 1.31 -11.38
CA ALA A 102 -7.05 2.40 -12.37
C ALA A 102 -8.36 3.20 -12.34
N ASN A 103 -9.44 2.63 -11.81
CA ASN A 103 -10.74 3.29 -11.67
C ASN A 103 -10.94 3.98 -10.31
N ILE A 104 -9.94 3.93 -9.43
CA ILE A 104 -9.99 4.52 -8.09
C ILE A 104 -8.95 5.63 -8.00
N ASN A 105 -9.40 6.86 -7.71
CA ASN A 105 -8.49 7.96 -7.47
C ASN A 105 -8.12 8.02 -5.97
N LEU A 106 -6.89 7.63 -5.63
CA LEU A 106 -6.34 7.73 -4.28
C LEU A 106 -5.27 8.81 -4.24
N GLU A 107 -5.54 9.92 -3.57
CA GLU A 107 -4.56 10.99 -3.40
C GLU A 107 -3.32 10.50 -2.65
N ASN A 108 -2.15 10.84 -3.18
CA ASN A 108 -0.82 10.46 -2.66
C ASN A 108 -0.62 8.95 -2.50
N VAL A 109 -1.25 8.12 -3.33
CA VAL A 109 -0.98 6.69 -3.40
C VAL A 109 -0.49 6.32 -4.79
N THR A 110 0.64 5.64 -4.87
CA THR A 110 1.20 5.13 -6.13
C THR A 110 1.41 3.62 -6.03
N PHE A 111 0.90 2.89 -7.02
CA PHE A 111 1.05 1.45 -7.14
C PHE A 111 2.04 1.11 -8.24
N LYS A 112 2.95 0.18 -7.96
CA LYS A 112 3.93 -0.37 -8.91
C LYS A 112 4.01 -1.87 -8.76
N THR A 113 4.61 -2.53 -9.74
CA THR A 113 4.93 -3.95 -9.66
C THR A 113 6.26 -4.23 -10.38
N ASN A 114 6.72 -5.47 -10.31
CA ASN A 114 7.96 -5.93 -10.91
C ASN A 114 7.80 -6.14 -12.43
N ALA A 115 8.89 -6.53 -13.11
CA ALA A 115 8.98 -6.62 -14.57
C ALA A 115 7.93 -7.52 -15.26
N TYR A 116 7.25 -8.41 -14.53
CA TYR A 116 6.29 -9.37 -15.08
C TYR A 116 4.91 -9.27 -14.39
N PRO A 117 4.13 -8.21 -14.66
CA PRO A 117 2.89 -7.90 -13.94
C PRO A 117 1.79 -8.97 -14.14
N THR A 118 1.79 -9.67 -15.28
CA THR A 118 0.80 -10.70 -15.63
C THR A 118 0.96 -12.02 -14.86
N ILE A 119 2.07 -12.20 -14.15
CA ILE A 119 2.33 -13.39 -13.32
C ILE A 119 2.70 -13.02 -11.88
N SER A 120 3.17 -11.80 -11.65
CA SER A 120 3.57 -11.36 -10.33
C SER A 120 2.36 -11.30 -9.40
N LYS A 121 2.58 -11.72 -8.16
CA LYS A 121 1.64 -11.61 -7.04
C LYS A 121 2.07 -10.51 -6.06
N ALA A 122 2.98 -9.63 -6.45
CA ALA A 122 3.51 -8.59 -5.59
C ALA A 122 3.18 -7.20 -6.14
N LEU A 123 2.61 -6.36 -5.27
CA LEU A 123 2.36 -4.95 -5.52
C LEU A 123 3.21 -4.11 -4.58
N ILE A 124 4.00 -3.19 -5.14
CA ILE A 124 4.76 -2.19 -4.38
C ILE A 124 3.88 -0.96 -4.25
N VAL A 125 3.60 -0.57 -3.02
CA VAL A 125 2.69 0.53 -2.69
C VAL A 125 3.50 1.65 -2.07
N TYR A 126 3.35 2.86 -2.60
CA TYR A 126 3.85 4.09 -1.99
C TYR A 126 2.65 4.89 -1.51
N CYS A 127 2.62 5.28 -0.24
CA CYS A 127 1.52 6.08 0.31
C CYS A 127 1.98 6.88 1.54
N ASP A 128 1.17 7.84 1.96
CA ASP A 128 1.34 8.47 3.27
C ASP A 128 1.30 7.41 4.38
N TYR A 129 2.17 7.51 5.40
CA TYR A 129 2.19 6.52 6.49
C TYR A 129 0.84 6.38 7.19
N ALA A 130 0.15 7.50 7.40
CA ALA A 130 -1.19 7.54 7.99
C ALA A 130 -2.25 6.76 7.18
N LYS A 131 -2.03 6.55 5.88
CA LYS A 131 -2.96 5.82 4.99
C LYS A 131 -2.62 4.33 4.85
N GLN A 132 -1.49 3.88 5.40
CA GLN A 132 -0.98 2.53 5.15
C GLN A 132 -2.00 1.42 5.47
N GLU A 133 -2.67 1.49 6.63
CA GLU A 133 -3.68 0.50 7.02
C GLU A 133 -4.94 0.55 6.14
N GLN A 134 -5.35 1.75 5.74
CA GLN A 134 -6.50 1.94 4.86
C GLN A 134 -6.22 1.37 3.46
N VAL A 135 -5.03 1.61 2.91
CA VAL A 135 -4.63 1.08 1.60
C VAL A 135 -4.50 -0.45 1.67
N LYS A 136 -3.95 -1.02 2.75
CA LYS A 136 -3.93 -2.47 2.94
C LYS A 136 -5.34 -3.08 2.96
N SER A 137 -6.25 -2.49 3.74
CA SER A 137 -7.64 -2.97 3.83
C SER A 137 -8.37 -2.91 2.48
N LEU A 138 -8.11 -1.85 1.69
CA LEU A 138 -8.63 -1.74 0.33
C LEU A 138 -8.07 -2.85 -0.57
N LEU A 139 -6.75 -3.08 -0.53
CA LEU A 139 -6.11 -4.14 -1.32
C LEU A 139 -6.61 -5.53 -0.92
N ASP A 140 -6.81 -5.80 0.37
CA ASP A 140 -7.42 -7.04 0.87
C ASP A 140 -8.82 -7.25 0.28
N ALA A 141 -9.67 -6.23 0.37
CA ALA A 141 -11.03 -6.30 -0.16
C ALA A 141 -11.04 -6.48 -1.69
N MET A 142 -10.14 -5.81 -2.40
CA MET A 142 -10.03 -5.90 -3.86
C MET A 142 -9.40 -7.21 -4.32
N ASP A 143 -8.49 -7.81 -3.56
CA ASP A 143 -7.87 -9.10 -3.88
C ASP A 143 -8.82 -10.25 -3.55
N MET A 144 -9.65 -10.11 -2.51
CA MET A 144 -10.73 -11.07 -2.21
C MET A 144 -12.00 -10.86 -3.04
N ALA A 145 -12.13 -9.73 -3.73
CA ALA A 145 -13.26 -9.48 -4.60
C ALA A 145 -13.21 -10.47 -5.77
N SER A 146 -14.14 -11.43 -5.74
CA SER A 146 -14.46 -12.25 -6.90
C SER A 146 -14.96 -11.32 -7.98
N THR A 147 -14.10 -11.10 -8.97
CA THR A 147 -14.53 -10.59 -10.25
C THR A 147 -15.08 -11.78 -11.01
N GLU A 148 -16.24 -11.66 -11.63
CA GLU A 148 -16.74 -12.63 -12.62
C GLU A 148 -15.85 -12.73 -13.88
N GLU A 149 -14.64 -12.15 -13.82
CA GLU A 149 -13.63 -12.17 -14.86
C GLU A 149 -13.05 -13.58 -15.03
N VAL A 150 -13.11 -14.06 -16.27
CA VAL A 150 -12.74 -15.43 -16.64
C VAL A 150 -11.43 -15.42 -17.41
N LEU A 151 -10.37 -16.01 -16.85
CA LEU A 151 -9.02 -16.05 -17.43
C LEU A 151 -8.46 -17.47 -17.45
N ASN A 152 -7.46 -17.71 -18.31
CA ASN A 152 -6.74 -18.98 -18.34
C ASN A 152 -5.79 -19.09 -17.14
N ARG A 153 -6.09 -19.99 -16.20
CA ARG A 153 -5.29 -20.22 -14.98
C ARG A 153 -4.81 -21.66 -14.92
N ALA A 154 -3.54 -21.87 -14.59
CA ALA A 154 -3.00 -23.21 -14.40
C ALA A 154 -3.59 -23.83 -13.12
N VAL A 155 -4.03 -25.09 -13.19
CA VAL A 155 -4.64 -25.82 -12.08
C VAL A 155 -3.88 -27.08 -11.66
N GLU A 156 -3.12 -27.71 -12.55
CA GLU A 156 -2.25 -28.83 -12.21
C GLU A 156 -1.14 -29.05 -13.25
N VAL A 157 -0.15 -29.88 -12.88
CA VAL A 157 0.84 -30.44 -13.80
C VAL A 157 0.86 -31.95 -13.62
N THR A 158 0.71 -32.70 -14.71
CA THR A 158 0.71 -34.18 -14.73
C THR A 158 1.75 -34.73 -15.69
N ALA A 159 1.96 -36.05 -15.67
CA ALA A 159 2.93 -36.72 -16.54
C ALA A 159 2.56 -36.70 -18.04
N ASN A 160 1.28 -36.59 -18.39
CA ASN A 160 0.84 -36.51 -19.78
C ASN A 160 -0.62 -36.04 -19.86
N GLU A 161 -1.01 -35.62 -21.05
CA GLU A 161 -2.36 -35.12 -21.33
C GLU A 161 -3.46 -36.15 -21.04
N ALA A 162 -3.22 -37.46 -21.25
CA ALA A 162 -4.23 -38.47 -20.99
C ALA A 162 -4.57 -38.58 -19.50
N VAL A 163 -3.56 -38.50 -18.62
CA VAL A 163 -3.75 -38.45 -17.16
C VAL A 163 -4.52 -37.20 -16.76
N ALA A 164 -4.11 -36.03 -17.24
CA ALA A 164 -4.80 -34.77 -16.98
C ALA A 164 -6.29 -34.83 -17.37
N ARG A 165 -6.59 -35.26 -18.60
CA ARG A 165 -7.97 -35.36 -19.11
C ARG A 165 -8.83 -36.30 -18.28
N ASN A 166 -8.29 -37.45 -17.86
CA ASN A 166 -9.02 -38.41 -17.03
C ASN A 166 -9.33 -37.83 -15.65
N ARG A 167 -8.38 -37.11 -15.03
CA ARG A 167 -8.58 -36.47 -13.72
C ARG A 167 -9.65 -35.39 -13.79
N ILE A 168 -9.57 -34.49 -14.77
CA ILE A 168 -10.59 -33.46 -14.99
C ILE A 168 -11.96 -34.09 -15.28
N ALA A 169 -12.04 -35.13 -16.12
CA ALA A 169 -13.29 -35.84 -16.39
C ALA A 169 -13.88 -36.50 -15.13
N GLY A 170 -13.02 -37.07 -14.27
CA GLY A 170 -13.42 -37.62 -12.98
C GLY A 170 -14.01 -36.54 -12.06
N LEU A 171 -13.34 -35.39 -11.94
CA LEU A 171 -13.88 -34.27 -11.17
C LEU A 171 -15.21 -33.78 -11.72
N MET A 172 -15.33 -33.57 -13.03
CA MET A 172 -16.59 -33.14 -13.67
C MET A 172 -17.75 -34.11 -13.43
N SER A 173 -17.47 -35.41 -13.26
CA SER A 173 -18.52 -36.41 -12.99
C SER A 173 -19.13 -36.30 -11.59
N VAL A 174 -18.37 -35.74 -10.64
CA VAL A 174 -18.78 -35.57 -9.24
C VAL A 174 -19.20 -34.13 -8.95
N HIS A 175 -18.59 -33.17 -9.65
CA HIS A 175 -18.75 -31.73 -9.47
C HIS A 175 -19.26 -31.09 -10.77
N PRO A 176 -20.58 -31.12 -11.03
CA PRO A 176 -21.18 -30.57 -12.26
C PRO A 176 -21.01 -29.04 -12.40
N GLU A 177 -20.65 -28.35 -11.32
CA GLU A 177 -20.31 -26.92 -11.29
C GLU A 177 -18.97 -26.59 -11.93
N ILE A 178 -18.08 -27.58 -12.13
CA ILE A 178 -16.80 -27.39 -12.81
C ILE A 178 -17.07 -27.08 -14.30
N PRO A 179 -16.33 -26.14 -14.92
CA PRO A 179 -16.44 -25.85 -16.34
C PRO A 179 -16.38 -27.10 -17.22
N THR A 180 -17.00 -27.02 -18.39
CA THR A 180 -16.95 -28.11 -19.37
C THR A 180 -15.54 -28.25 -19.97
N MET A 181 -15.21 -29.46 -20.47
CA MET A 181 -13.86 -29.82 -20.94
C MET A 181 -13.32 -28.87 -22.04
N ASP A 182 -14.18 -28.19 -22.80
CA ASP A 182 -13.81 -27.18 -23.79
C ASP A 182 -13.24 -25.88 -23.19
N GLN A 183 -13.48 -25.62 -21.90
CA GLN A 183 -12.85 -24.52 -21.16
C GLN A 183 -11.46 -24.88 -20.63
N PHE A 184 -11.00 -26.13 -20.82
CA PHE A 184 -9.68 -26.57 -20.41
C PHE A 184 -8.70 -26.60 -21.59
N THR A 185 -7.48 -26.14 -21.34
CA THR A 185 -6.36 -26.22 -22.29
C THR A 185 -5.25 -27.07 -21.67
N PHE A 186 -4.78 -28.06 -22.42
CA PHE A 186 -3.72 -28.97 -22.00
C PHE A 186 -2.47 -28.66 -22.81
N VAL A 187 -1.41 -28.23 -22.13
CA VAL A 187 -0.14 -27.85 -22.77
C VAL A 187 0.91 -28.87 -22.38
N THR A 188 1.33 -29.68 -23.34
CA THR A 188 2.41 -30.65 -23.15
C THR A 188 3.74 -30.04 -23.56
N ALA A 189 4.73 -30.12 -22.68
CA ALA A 189 6.11 -29.73 -22.95
C ALA A 189 7.07 -30.85 -22.56
N ASP A 190 8.18 -30.95 -23.28
CA ASP A 190 9.25 -31.89 -22.93
C ASP A 190 9.88 -31.48 -21.59
N SER A 191 10.10 -32.46 -20.71
CA SER A 191 10.80 -32.22 -19.45
C SER A 191 12.22 -31.71 -19.70
N LYS A 192 12.59 -30.60 -19.04
CA LYS A 192 13.94 -30.03 -19.09
C LYS A 192 15.03 -30.96 -18.55
N THR A 193 14.67 -32.02 -17.82
CA THR A 193 15.63 -32.90 -17.11
C THR A 193 15.86 -34.26 -17.77
N GLY A 194 15.24 -34.53 -18.92
CA GLY A 194 15.51 -35.74 -19.72
C GLY A 194 14.68 -36.96 -19.32
N SER A 195 13.99 -37.52 -20.32
CA SER A 195 12.97 -38.58 -20.30
C SER A 195 11.66 -38.22 -19.59
N GLY A 196 10.66 -37.87 -20.41
CA GLY A 196 9.27 -37.62 -20.00
C GLY A 196 8.71 -36.33 -20.59
N SER A 197 7.42 -36.35 -20.90
CA SER A 197 6.62 -35.14 -21.13
C SER A 197 6.01 -34.67 -19.80
N ALA A 198 5.71 -33.39 -19.65
CA ALA A 198 4.83 -32.88 -18.60
C ALA A 198 3.67 -32.14 -19.26
N CYS A 199 2.46 -32.31 -18.73
CA CYS A 199 1.26 -31.63 -19.19
C CYS A 199 0.78 -30.66 -18.12
N THR A 200 0.78 -29.36 -18.44
CA THR A 200 0.14 -28.33 -17.60
C THR A 200 -1.30 -28.15 -18.05
N THR A 201 -2.23 -28.29 -17.11
CA THR A 201 -3.67 -28.08 -17.33
C THR A 201 -4.02 -26.64 -16.96
N TYR A 202 -4.62 -25.92 -17.89
CA TYR A 202 -5.20 -24.59 -17.68
C TYR A 202 -6.72 -24.67 -17.77
N VAL A 203 -7.42 -23.87 -16.99
CA VAL A 203 -8.87 -23.68 -17.08
C VAL A 203 -9.17 -22.21 -17.36
N LYS A 204 -10.12 -21.95 -18.26
CA LYS A 204 -10.71 -20.63 -18.47
C LYS A 204 -11.84 -20.44 -17.45
N ALA A 205 -11.52 -19.87 -16.29
CA ALA A 205 -12.46 -19.72 -15.17
C ALA A 205 -12.19 -18.45 -14.36
N THR A 206 -13.10 -18.13 -13.42
CA THR A 206 -12.81 -17.14 -12.38
C THR A 206 -11.69 -17.64 -11.45
N PRO A 207 -11.00 -16.75 -10.72
CA PRO A 207 -9.99 -17.15 -9.74
C PRO A 207 -10.51 -18.18 -8.73
N GLU A 208 -11.72 -17.95 -8.20
CA GLU A 208 -12.33 -18.81 -7.18
C GLU A 208 -12.61 -20.21 -7.73
N MET A 209 -13.10 -20.29 -8.97
CA MET A 209 -13.34 -21.58 -9.62
C MET A 209 -12.02 -22.30 -9.91
N ALA A 210 -10.97 -21.59 -10.34
CA ALA A 210 -9.66 -22.19 -10.57
C ALA A 210 -9.06 -22.73 -9.26
N ASP A 211 -9.16 -22.00 -8.16
CA ASP A 211 -8.65 -22.43 -6.86
C ASP A 211 -9.51 -23.54 -6.23
N TYR A 212 -10.82 -23.53 -6.46
CA TYR A 212 -11.71 -24.65 -6.14
C TYR A 212 -11.26 -25.94 -6.84
N ILE A 213 -11.01 -25.88 -8.15
CA ILE A 213 -10.51 -27.03 -8.92
C ILE A 213 -9.16 -27.52 -8.39
N LYS A 214 -8.22 -26.62 -8.07
CA LYS A 214 -6.94 -26.99 -7.45
C LYS A 214 -7.11 -27.72 -6.11
N GLY A 215 -8.03 -27.23 -5.28
CA GLY A 215 -8.37 -27.87 -4.00
C GLY A 215 -8.85 -29.30 -4.21
N LEU A 216 -9.83 -29.51 -5.09
CA LEU A 216 -10.35 -30.83 -5.43
C LEU A 216 -9.28 -31.77 -5.99
N LEU A 217 -8.39 -31.27 -6.86
CA LEU A 217 -7.28 -32.08 -7.39
C LEU A 217 -6.29 -32.49 -6.29
N THR A 218 -6.04 -31.62 -5.32
CA THR A 218 -5.19 -31.91 -4.16
C THR A 218 -5.82 -32.96 -3.24
N GLU A 219 -7.14 -32.89 -3.03
CA GLU A 219 -7.88 -33.93 -2.28
C GLU A 219 -7.83 -35.28 -2.98
N LEU A 220 -7.96 -35.30 -4.31
CA LEU A 220 -7.88 -36.52 -5.12
C LEU A 220 -6.49 -37.18 -5.02
N ASP A 221 -5.42 -36.40 -4.94
CA ASP A 221 -4.07 -36.90 -4.70
C ASP A 221 -3.87 -37.44 -3.28
N SER A 222 -4.64 -36.94 -2.31
CA SER A 222 -4.58 -37.40 -0.92
C SER A 222 -5.38 -38.68 -0.67
N ALA A 223 -6.32 -39.01 -1.57
CA ALA A 223 -7.17 -40.19 -1.49
C ALA A 223 -6.60 -41.43 -2.22
N ALA A 224 -5.54 -41.26 -3.01
CA ALA A 224 -4.86 -42.30 -3.79
C ALA A 224 -3.65 -42.89 -3.05
#